data_AF-A0A926W8H8-F1
#
_entry.id   AF-A0A926W8H8-F1
#
_cell.length_a   1.000
_cell.length_b   1.000
_cell.length_c   1.000
_cell.angle_alpha   90.00
_cell.angle_beta   90.00
_cell.angle_gamma   90.00
#
_symmetry.space_group_name_H-M   'P 1'
#
loop_
_entity.id
_entity.type
_entity.pdbx_description
1 polymer ?
#
loop_
_entity_poly.entity_id
_entity_poly.type
_entity_poly.pdbx_seq_one_letter_code
_entity_poly.pdbx_strand_id
1 'polypeptide(L)' 'MVNVIPEFAKARGCKNAYELCKATGLPQATIYRLYNDPTAYPSKETQEAICRALDAQPGDFLRYVPDEDKE' A
#
# COMPACT_ATOMS: atom_id res chain seq x y z
N MET A 1 -13.14 3.77 -0.33
CA MET A 1 -12.07 2.76 -0.21
C MET A 1 -10.76 3.50 -0.13
N VAL A 2 -9.94 3.20 0.87
CA VAL A 2 -8.64 3.81 1.10
C VAL A 2 -7.58 2.72 1.16
N ASN A 3 -6.35 3.07 0.80
CA ASN A 3 -5.21 2.20 1.06
C ASN A 3 -4.62 2.54 2.43
N VAL A 4 -4.21 1.50 3.15
CA VAL A 4 -3.47 1.57 4.42
C VAL A 4 -2.08 0.94 4.26
N ILE A 5 -1.54 1.04 3.04
CA ILE A 5 -0.20 0.56 2.68
C ILE A 5 0.88 1.06 3.65
N PRO A 6 0.93 2.33 4.09
CA PRO A 6 1.99 2.77 5.01
C PRO A 6 1.94 2.06 6.37
N GLU A 7 0.75 1.87 6.95
CA GLU A 7 0.57 1.18 8.23
C GLU A 7 0.86 -0.32 8.08
N PHE A 8 0.35 -0.92 7.01
CA PHE A 8 0.58 -2.32 6.69
C PHE A 8 2.07 -2.62 6.46
N ALA A 9 2.76 -1.81 5.67
CA ALA A 9 4.18 -1.96 5.38
C ALA A 9 5.02 -1.89 6.67
N LYS A 10 4.71 -0.97 7.58
CA LYS A 10 5.37 -0.87 8.89
C LYS A 10 5.16 -2.13 9.73
N ALA A 11 3.95 -2.68 9.76
CA ALA A 11 3.64 -3.93 10.45
C ALA A 11 4.43 -5.13 9.90
N ARG A 12 4.77 -5.11 8.61
CA ARG A 12 5.60 -6.12 7.94
C ARG A 12 7.11 -5.84 7.99
N GLY A 13 7.55 -4.80 8.70
CA GLY A 13 8.96 -4.46 8.90
C GLY A 13 9.54 -3.44 7.92
N CYS A 14 8.76 -2.96 6.94
CA CYS A 14 9.17 -1.87 6.04
C CYS A 14 8.96 -0.52 6.75
N LYS A 15 10.04 0.10 7.21
CA LYS A 15 9.99 1.34 8.01
C LYS A 15 9.56 2.57 7.20
N ASN A 16 9.76 2.55 5.88
CA ASN A 16 9.49 3.67 4.99
C ASN A 16 9.15 3.21 3.57
N ALA A 17 8.71 4.16 2.73
CA ALA A 17 8.38 3.95 1.32
C ALA A 17 9.55 3.39 0.49
N TYR A 18 10.79 3.73 0.85
CA TYR A 18 11.97 3.26 0.13
C TYR A 18 12.23 1.76 0.36
N GLU A 19 12.10 1.29 1.60
CA GLU A 19 12.21 -0.14 1.93
C GLU A 19 11.08 -0.94 1.27
N LEU A 20 9.86 -0.38 1.22
CA LEU A 20 8.75 -0.99 0.47
C LEU A 20 9.05 -1.05 -1.03
N CYS A 21 9.63 -0.01 -1.61
CA CYS A 21 10.06 0.01 -3.01
C CYS A 21 11.11 -1.07 -3.29
N LYS A 22 12.10 -1.26 -2.40
CA LYS A 22 13.06 -2.35 -2.51
C LYS A 22 12.43 -3.74 -2.39
N ALA A 23 11.52 -3.93 -1.44
CA ALA A 23 10.87 -5.23 -1.23
C ALA A 23 9.97 -5.61 -2.41
N THR A 24 9.22 -4.66 -2.96
CA THR A 24 8.24 -4.90 -4.04
C THR A 24 8.82 -4.82 -5.45
N GLY A 25 9.97 -4.18 -5.63
CA GLY A 25 10.54 -3.91 -6.96
C GLY A 25 9.73 -2.90 -7.79
N LEU A 26 8.74 -2.24 -7.20
CA LEU A 26 7.90 -1.26 -7.89
C LEU A 26 8.61 0.09 -8.05
N PRO A 27 8.23 0.89 -9.07
CA PRO A 27 8.78 2.23 -9.26
C PRO A 27 8.56 3.10 -8.01
N GLN A 28 9.58 3.88 -7.63
CA GLN A 28 9.47 4.80 -6.49
C GLN A 28 8.27 5.72 -6.63
N ALA A 29 8.03 6.32 -7.80
CA ALA A 29 6.87 7.20 -8.01
C ALA A 29 5.54 6.51 -7.65
N THR A 30 5.37 5.24 -8.02
CA THR A 30 4.17 4.45 -7.69
C THR A 30 4.06 4.21 -6.19
N ILE A 31 5.15 3.80 -5.54
CA ILE A 31 5.15 3.57 -4.09
C ILE A 31 4.90 4.87 -3.32
N TYR A 32 5.58 5.96 -3.65
CA TYR A 32 5.39 7.24 -2.99
C TYR A 32 3.97 7.78 -3.16
N ARG A 33 3.36 7.63 -4.35
CA ARG A 33 1.95 7.99 -4.54
C ARG A 33 1.05 7.20 -3.60
N LEU A 34 1.17 5.88 -3.58
CA LEU A 34 0.35 5.00 -2.74
C LEU A 34 0.58 5.25 -1.24
N TYR A 35 1.83 5.54 -0.86
CA TYR A 35 2.22 5.70 0.54
C TYR A 35 1.76 7.04 1.13
N ASN A 36 1.68 8.10 0.32
CA ASN A 36 1.32 9.45 0.78
C ASN A 36 -0.15 9.82 0.52
N ASP A 37 -0.81 9.18 -0.45
CA ASP A 37 -2.21 9.43 -0.76
C ASP A 37 -3.05 8.18 -0.42
N PRO A 38 -3.81 8.17 0.71
CA PRO A 38 -4.65 7.05 1.08
C PRO A 38 -5.80 6.83 0.09
N THR A 39 -6.13 7.81 -0.76
CA THR A 39 -7.15 7.65 -1.81
C THR A 39 -6.60 6.99 -3.08
N ALA A 40 -5.28 6.93 -3.22
CA ALA A 40 -4.64 6.30 -4.37
C ALA A 40 -4.90 4.79 -4.34
N TYR A 41 -5.57 4.31 -5.39
CA TYR A 41 -5.80 2.89 -5.58
C TYR A 41 -4.68 2.24 -6.40
N PRO A 42 -4.06 1.15 -5.93
CA PRO A 42 -3.05 0.43 -6.69
C PRO A 42 -3.65 -0.33 -7.88
N SER A 43 -2.96 -0.32 -9.02
CA SER A 43 -3.28 -1.20 -10.15
C SER A 43 -3.13 -2.67 -9.76
N LYS A 44 -3.78 -3.58 -10.50
CA LYS A 44 -3.70 -5.03 -10.27
C LYS A 44 -2.24 -5.51 -10.16
N GLU A 45 -1.37 -5.11 -11.09
CA GLU A 45 0.04 -5.48 -11.09
C GLU A 45 0.78 -5.02 -9.82
N THR A 46 0.47 -3.80 -9.36
CA THR A 46 1.00 -3.26 -8.10
C THR A 46 0.49 -4.04 -6.90
N GLN A 47 -0.80 -4.39 -6.86
CA GLN A 47 -1.37 -5.22 -5.81
C GLN A 47 -0.67 -6.58 -5.77
N GLU A 48 -0.50 -7.24 -6.91
CA GLU A 48 0.19 -8.53 -7.00
C GLU A 48 1.64 -8.44 -6.53
N ALA A 49 2.36 -7.38 -6.92
CA ALA A 49 3.74 -7.17 -6.48
C ALA A 49 3.84 -7.00 -4.96
N ILE A 50 2.94 -6.19 -4.36
CA ILE A 50 2.87 -6.03 -2.90
C ILE A 50 2.51 -7.34 -2.21
N CYS A 51 1.50 -8.05 -2.72
CA CYS A 51 1.04 -9.34 -2.18
C CYS A 51 2.16 -10.38 -2.17
N ARG A 52 2.90 -10.50 -3.27
CA ARG A 52 4.02 -11.46 -3.38
C ARG A 52 5.22 -11.06 -2.52
N ALA A 53 5.54 -9.77 -2.47
CA ALA A 53 6.70 -9.29 -1.72
C ALA A 53 6.53 -9.37 -0.21
N LEU A 54 5.32 -9.13 0.28
CA LEU A 54 5.04 -9.07 1.71
C LEU A 54 4.28 -10.30 2.22
N ASP A 55 4.01 -11.32 1.40
CA ASP A 55 3.13 -12.46 1.71
C ASP A 55 1.78 -11.98 2.26
N ALA A 56 1.09 -11.18 1.44
CA ALA A 56 -0.10 -10.43 1.83
C ALA A 56 -1.26 -10.68 0.86
N GLN A 57 -2.48 -10.36 1.31
CA GLN A 57 -3.67 -10.29 0.46
C GLN A 57 -4.07 -8.82 0.23
N PRO A 58 -4.79 -8.49 -0.85
CA PRO A 58 -5.22 -7.12 -1.12
C PRO A 58 -6.08 -6.52 0.00
N GLY A 59 -6.83 -7.35 0.74
CA GLY A 59 -7.62 -6.92 1.90
C GLY A 59 -6.79 -6.51 3.12
N ASP A 60 -5.51 -6.89 3.20
CA ASP A 60 -4.63 -6.46 4.28
C ASP A 60 -4.34 -4.96 4.24
N PHE A 61 -4.24 -4.39 3.02
CA PHE A 61 -3.81 -3.01 2.80
C PHE A 61 -4.84 -2.14 2.06
N LEU A 62 -6.03 -2.67 1.75
CA LEU A 62 -7.15 -1.91 1.19
C LEU A 62 -8.37 -2.05 2.08
N ARG A 63 -8.90 -0.92 2.55
CA ARG A 63 -10.05 -0.89 3.44
C ARG A 63 -11.18 -0.03 2.88
N TYR A 64 -12.40 -0.49 3.09
CA TYR A 64 -13.56 0.37 2.92
C TYR A 64 -13.65 1.30 4.14
N VAL A 65 -13.81 2.58 3.88
CA VAL A 65 -14.12 3.61 4.89
C VAL A 65 -15.39 4.30 4.39
N PRO A 66 -16.48 4.31 5.17
CA PRO A 66 -17.72 4.98 4.82
C PRO A 66 -17.51 6.49 4.71
N ASP A 67 -18.34 7.17 3.91
CA ASP A 67 -18.20 8.61 3.67
C ASP A 67 -18.44 9.47 4.93
N GLU A 68 -19.16 8.93 5.92
CA GLU A 68 -19.42 9.59 7.20
C GLU A 68 -18.16 9.77 8.06
N ASP A 69 -17.08 9.05 7.76
CA ASP A 69 -15.77 9.12 8.45
C ASP A 69 -14.74 9.96 7.67
N LYS A 70 -15.14 10.61 6.56
CA LYS A 70 -14.28 11.50 5.78
C LYS A 70 -14.51 12.96 6.20
N GLU A 71 -14.20 13.28 7.45
CA GLU A 71 -14.20 14.66 7.96
C GLU A 71 -13.02 15.50 7.44
#